data_AF-A0A6V8EPF3-F1
#
_entry.id   AF-A0A6V8EPF3-F1
#
_cell.length_a   1.000
_cell.length_b   1.000
_cell.length_c   1.000
_cell.angle_alpha   90.00
_cell.angle_beta   90.00
_cell.angle_gamma   90.00
#
_symmetry.space_group_name_H-M   'P 1'
#
loop_
_entity.id
_entity.type
_entity.pdbx_description
1 polymer ?
#
loop_
_entity_poly.entity_id
_entity_poly.type
_entity_poly.pdbx_seq_one_letter_code
_entity_poly.pdbx_strand_id
1 'polypeptide(L)'
;MKEIVESYFQRRSLVNHQLMSYNDTILGGESRISRMEKIVRNIRVGTDEAVELIPGGKDAGGAIKLDVLEKEIYVRLKGLRLGNPTIREANGAEHPATPMECRIRKLTYFSPIYMDFIIYRDDIPPEPGQTHGSIEESSVHIGNLPIMVRSARCNLHPNNIAGSQDSPRKLSPNTSPDDAE
;
A
#
# COMPACT_ATOMS: atom_id res chain seq x y z
N MET A 1 -28.08 0.70 31.15
CA MET A 1 -27.94 1.49 29.91
C MET A 1 -26.56 2.13 29.80
N LYS A 2 -26.05 2.81 30.85
CA LYS A 2 -24.66 3.34 30.88
C LYS A 2 -23.59 2.29 30.59
N GLU A 3 -23.66 1.13 31.23
CA GLU A 3 -22.69 0.02 31.04
C GLU A 3 -22.59 -0.47 29.58
N ILE A 4 -23.72 -0.48 28.84
CA ILE A 4 -23.74 -0.90 27.42
C ILE A 4 -23.04 0.16 26.56
N VAL A 5 -23.29 1.44 26.85
CA VAL A 5 -22.67 2.56 26.14
C VAL A 5 -21.16 2.60 26.43
N GLU A 6 -20.76 2.40 27.69
CA GLU A 6 -19.36 2.30 28.10
C GLU A 6 -18.65 1.11 27.42
N SER A 7 -19.28 -0.07 27.41
CA SER A 7 -18.76 -1.26 26.72
C SER A 7 -18.58 -1.04 25.21
N TYR A 8 -19.50 -0.30 24.57
CA TYR A 8 -19.36 0.08 23.17
C TYR A 8 -18.14 0.98 22.94
N PHE A 9 -17.97 2.02 23.76
CA PHE A 9 -16.86 2.98 23.63
C PHE A 9 -15.51 2.45 24.09
N GLN A 10 -15.47 1.41 24.93
CA GLN A 10 -14.24 0.68 25.25
C GLN A 10 -13.66 0.00 24.01
N ARG A 11 -14.51 -0.49 23.10
CA ARG A 11 -14.07 -1.19 21.88
C ARG A 11 -13.96 -0.28 20.66
N ARG A 12 -14.79 0.77 20.58
CA ARG A 12 -14.87 1.66 19.42
C ARG A 12 -14.69 3.11 19.80
N SER A 13 -13.82 3.79 19.07
CA SER A 13 -13.65 5.23 19.19
C SER A 13 -14.81 6.02 18.58
N LEU A 14 -15.03 7.25 19.05
CA LEU A 14 -15.95 8.22 18.44
C LEU A 14 -15.63 8.48 16.95
N VAL A 15 -14.35 8.43 16.57
CA VAL A 15 -13.87 8.65 15.19
C VAL A 15 -13.68 7.35 14.40
N ASN A 16 -14.25 6.23 14.87
CA ASN A 16 -14.05 4.92 14.26
C ASN A 16 -14.48 4.86 12.78
N HIS A 17 -15.52 5.61 12.39
CA HIS A 17 -15.98 5.63 10.99
C HIS A 17 -14.92 6.15 10.02
N GLN A 18 -14.14 7.17 10.42
CA GLN A 18 -13.06 7.72 9.60
C GLN A 18 -11.92 6.71 9.46
N LEU A 19 -11.52 6.09 10.58
CA LEU A 19 -10.44 5.10 10.60
C LEU A 19 -10.80 3.86 9.79
N MET A 20 -12.04 3.37 9.90
CA MET A 20 -12.51 2.20 9.14
C MET A 20 -12.61 2.49 7.65
N SER A 21 -13.12 3.67 7.26
CA SER A 21 -13.18 4.09 5.85
C SER A 21 -11.78 4.17 5.23
N TYR A 22 -10.84 4.77 5.96
CA TYR A 22 -9.46 4.89 5.52
C TYR A 22 -8.79 3.50 5.40
N ASN A 23 -8.92 2.65 6.42
CA ASN A 23 -8.37 1.30 6.44
C ASN A 23 -8.94 0.38 5.34
N ASP A 24 -10.22 0.52 4.97
CA ASP A 24 -10.83 -0.21 3.84
C ASP A 24 -10.27 0.24 2.49
N THR A 25 -9.82 1.49 2.42
CA THR A 25 -9.27 2.07 1.19
C THR A 25 -7.81 1.63 0.96
N ILE A 26 -6.99 1.71 2.00
CA ILE A 26 -5.56 1.39 1.92
C ILE A 26 -5.29 -0.12 2.00
N LEU A 27 -4.06 -0.50 1.64
CA LEU A 27 -3.58 -1.87 1.86
C LEU A 27 -3.43 -2.13 3.36
N GLY A 28 -4.37 -2.89 3.92
CA GLY A 28 -4.45 -3.16 5.34
C GLY A 28 -4.65 -4.64 5.64
N GLY A 29 -3.55 -5.32 6.00
CA GLY A 29 -3.44 -6.39 7.01
C GLY A 29 -4.30 -7.66 6.97
N GLU A 30 -5.34 -7.75 6.15
CA GLU A 30 -6.22 -8.92 6.08
C GLU A 30 -6.35 -9.39 4.64
N SER A 31 -6.76 -10.65 4.48
CA SER A 31 -6.94 -11.40 3.22
C SER A 31 -7.97 -10.80 2.24
N ARG A 32 -8.34 -9.52 2.42
CA ARG A 32 -9.33 -8.79 1.63
C ARG A 32 -8.61 -7.83 0.68
N ILE A 33 -9.00 -7.89 -0.59
CA ILE A 33 -8.52 -6.97 -1.63
C ILE A 33 -8.99 -5.55 -1.28
N SER A 34 -8.04 -4.66 -1.02
CA SER A 34 -8.30 -3.24 -0.72
C SER A 34 -8.92 -2.50 -1.91
N ARG A 35 -9.58 -1.36 -1.68
CA ARG A 35 -10.11 -0.55 -2.80
C ARG A 35 -8.98 -0.06 -3.71
N MET A 36 -7.84 0.32 -3.15
CA MET A 36 -6.69 0.77 -3.92
C MET A 36 -6.19 -0.33 -4.87
N GLU A 37 -6.14 -1.57 -4.41
CA GLU A 37 -5.74 -2.70 -5.25
C GLU A 37 -6.76 -2.98 -6.37
N LYS A 38 -8.06 -2.83 -6.11
CA LYS A 38 -9.10 -2.92 -7.15
C LYS A 38 -8.93 -1.86 -8.23
N ILE A 39 -8.60 -0.63 -7.82
CA ILE A 39 -8.35 0.47 -8.77
C ILE A 39 -7.18 0.08 -9.67
N VAL A 40 -6.04 -0.32 -9.10
CA VAL A 40 -4.83 -0.70 -9.86
C VAL A 40 -5.13 -1.84 -10.84
N ARG A 41 -5.83 -2.89 -10.40
CA ARG A 41 -6.19 -4.03 -11.27
C ARG A 41 -7.09 -3.63 -12.44
N ASN A 42 -7.89 -2.57 -12.26
CA ASN A 42 -8.82 -2.06 -13.27
C ASN A 42 -8.23 -0.95 -14.16
N ILE A 43 -6.98 -0.51 -13.93
CA ILE A 43 -6.34 0.49 -14.80
C ILE A 43 -6.26 -0.06 -16.22
N ARG A 44 -6.82 0.67 -17.18
CA ARG A 44 -6.71 0.42 -18.62
C ARG A 44 -6.35 1.73 -19.28
N VAL A 45 -5.16 1.79 -19.87
CA VAL A 45 -4.65 2.99 -20.55
C VAL A 45 -4.12 2.56 -21.91
N GLY A 46 -4.51 3.28 -22.97
CA GLY A 46 -3.98 3.07 -24.32
C GLY A 46 -4.52 1.83 -25.06
N THR A 47 -5.47 1.09 -24.47
CA THR A 47 -6.13 -0.04 -25.13
C THR A 47 -7.54 -0.27 -24.59
N ASP A 48 -8.49 -0.48 -25.50
CA ASP A 48 -9.87 -0.91 -25.22
C ASP A 48 -10.04 -2.43 -25.40
N GLU A 49 -8.96 -3.16 -25.65
CA GLU A 49 -8.98 -4.60 -25.85
C GLU A 49 -9.42 -5.34 -24.58
N ALA A 50 -10.08 -6.48 -24.77
CA ALA A 50 -10.43 -7.36 -23.66
C ALA A 50 -9.15 -7.84 -22.96
N VAL A 51 -9.20 -7.93 -21.62
CA VAL A 51 -8.05 -8.31 -20.76
C VAL A 51 -7.41 -9.65 -21.17
N GLU A 52 -8.19 -10.51 -21.81
CA GLU A 52 -7.77 -11.83 -22.32
C GLU A 52 -6.79 -11.75 -23.49
N LEU A 53 -6.91 -10.70 -24.30
CA LEU A 53 -6.08 -10.47 -25.49
C LEU A 53 -4.78 -9.74 -25.15
N ILE A 54 -4.70 -9.16 -23.94
CA ILE A 54 -3.51 -8.44 -23.49
C ILE A 54 -2.46 -9.44 -22.98
N PRO A 55 -1.17 -9.27 -23.31
CA PRO A 55 -0.09 -10.11 -22.79
C PRO A 55 -0.12 -10.23 -21.26
N GLY A 56 0.09 -11.46 -20.77
CA GLY A 56 -0.02 -11.82 -19.35
C GLY A 56 -1.42 -12.25 -18.89
N GLY A 57 -2.45 -12.17 -19.75
CA GLY A 57 -3.79 -12.71 -19.49
C GLY A 57 -4.54 -12.05 -18.33
N LYS A 58 -5.61 -12.70 -17.86
CA LYS A 58 -6.54 -12.15 -16.84
C LYS A 58 -5.88 -11.84 -15.50
N ASP A 59 -4.90 -12.65 -15.10
CA ASP A 59 -4.32 -12.60 -13.75
C ASP A 59 -3.17 -11.60 -13.61
N ALA A 60 -2.72 -10.99 -14.71
CA ALA A 60 -1.63 -10.02 -14.71
C ALA A 60 -2.06 -8.60 -14.25
N GLY A 61 -3.35 -8.35 -13.99
CA GLY A 61 -3.82 -7.13 -13.34
C GLY A 61 -4.06 -5.93 -14.26
N GLY A 62 -3.54 -4.75 -13.87
CA GLY A 62 -3.68 -3.49 -14.62
C GLY A 62 -2.95 -3.54 -15.97
N ALA A 63 -3.36 -2.73 -16.94
CA ALA A 63 -2.79 -2.71 -18.29
C ALA A 63 -2.55 -1.29 -18.78
N ILE A 64 -1.34 -1.02 -19.28
CA ILE A 64 -0.98 0.21 -19.97
C ILE A 64 -0.34 -0.18 -21.30
N LYS A 65 -0.95 0.17 -22.42
CA LYS A 65 -0.33 0.11 -23.75
C LYS A 65 0.35 1.45 -24.01
N LEU A 66 1.63 1.42 -24.34
CA LEU A 66 2.38 2.62 -24.72
C LEU A 66 2.25 2.83 -26.22
N ASP A 67 1.99 4.08 -26.63
CA ASP A 67 1.92 4.47 -28.03
C ASP A 67 3.33 4.82 -28.54
N VAL A 68 4.02 3.84 -29.09
CA VAL A 68 5.35 4.00 -29.69
C VAL A 68 5.25 3.57 -31.16
N LEU A 69 5.67 4.46 -32.06
CA LEU A 69 5.43 4.40 -33.50
C LEU A 69 5.78 3.05 -34.18
N GLU A 70 6.70 2.26 -33.63
CA GLU A 70 7.21 1.03 -34.25
C GLU A 70 7.34 -0.16 -33.29
N LYS A 71 6.86 -0.06 -32.05
CA LYS A 71 6.99 -1.12 -31.04
C LYS A 71 5.73 -1.24 -30.21
N GLU A 72 5.20 -2.45 -30.07
CA GLU A 72 4.15 -2.70 -29.10
C GLU A 72 4.78 -2.96 -27.73
N ILE A 73 4.44 -2.09 -26.78
CA ILE A 73 4.87 -2.21 -25.39
C ILE A 73 3.64 -2.23 -24.49
N TYR A 74 3.49 -3.32 -23.75
CA TYR A 74 2.43 -3.48 -22.76
C TYR A 74 3.04 -3.57 -21.36
N VAL A 75 2.58 -2.71 -20.46
CA VAL A 75 2.98 -2.72 -19.06
C VAL A 75 1.84 -3.26 -18.21
N ARG A 76 2.10 -4.35 -17.50
CA ARG A 76 1.16 -4.98 -16.56
C ARG A 76 1.49 -4.60 -15.13
N LEU A 77 0.46 -4.25 -14.38
CA LEU A 77 0.57 -3.72 -13.01
C LEU A 77 0.03 -4.72 -12.00
N LYS A 78 0.87 -5.17 -11.06
CA LYS A 78 0.48 -6.12 -10.00
C LYS A 78 1.24 -5.86 -8.71
N GLY A 79 0.81 -6.49 -7.61
CA GLY A 79 1.61 -6.54 -6.38
C GLY A 79 1.81 -5.19 -5.69
N LEU A 80 0.74 -4.40 -5.55
CA LEU A 80 0.81 -3.14 -4.80
C LEU A 80 1.20 -3.42 -3.34
N ARG A 81 2.23 -2.72 -2.86
CA ARG A 81 2.75 -2.79 -1.50
C ARG A 81 2.83 -1.39 -0.90
N LEU A 82 2.33 -1.24 0.31
CA LEU A 82 2.43 0.00 1.07
C LEU A 82 3.50 -0.17 2.15
N GLY A 83 4.50 0.69 2.17
CA GLY A 83 5.52 0.74 3.22
C GLY A 83 4.94 1.16 4.58
N ASN A 84 5.81 1.37 5.56
CA ASN A 84 5.46 2.10 6.76
C ASN A 84 5.77 3.59 6.56
N PRO A 85 5.13 4.50 7.31
CA PRO A 85 5.48 5.92 7.28
C PRO A 85 6.97 6.14 7.59
N THR A 86 7.71 6.72 6.66
CA THR A 86 9.14 7.00 6.76
C THR A 86 9.46 8.43 6.33
N ILE A 87 10.52 9.00 6.90
CA ILE A 87 11.11 10.26 6.47
C ILE A 87 12.42 9.90 5.76
N ARG A 88 12.60 10.47 4.57
CA ARG A 88 13.86 10.43 3.83
C ARG A 88 14.55 11.78 3.98
N GLU A 89 15.76 11.76 4.51
CA GLU A 89 16.56 12.95 4.75
C GLU A 89 17.36 13.37 3.51
N ALA A 90 17.87 14.61 3.51
CA ALA A 90 18.66 15.15 2.40
C ALA A 90 19.97 14.37 2.14
N ASN A 91 20.49 13.71 3.16
CA ASN A 91 21.65 12.81 3.08
C ASN A 91 21.29 11.41 2.52
N GLY A 92 20.01 11.14 2.25
CA GLY A 92 19.52 9.84 1.78
C GLY A 92 19.21 8.83 2.88
N ALA A 93 19.40 9.16 4.16
CA ALA A 93 19.03 8.29 5.27
C ALA A 93 17.51 8.21 5.42
N GLU A 94 17.01 7.02 5.78
CA GLU A 94 15.60 6.78 6.03
C GLU A 94 15.37 6.34 7.47
N HIS A 95 14.37 6.92 8.12
CA HIS A 95 13.97 6.53 9.47
C HIS A 95 12.44 6.53 9.61
N PRO A 96 11.87 5.77 10.57
CA PRO A 96 10.43 5.77 10.80
C PRO A 96 9.96 7.16 11.19
N ALA A 97 8.88 7.62 10.56
CA ALA A 97 8.31 8.93 10.81
C ALA A 97 7.41 8.89 12.04
N THR A 98 7.47 9.89 12.92
CA THR A 98 6.41 10.09 13.92
C THR A 98 5.52 11.27 13.53
N PRO A 99 4.20 11.22 13.77
CA PRO A 99 3.32 12.36 13.49
C PRO A 99 3.72 13.65 14.23
N MET A 100 4.36 13.53 15.40
CA MET A 100 4.90 14.67 16.16
C MET A 100 6.07 15.33 15.42
N GLU A 101 7.04 14.52 14.98
CA GLU A 101 8.19 15.00 14.23
C GLU A 101 7.76 15.69 12.92
N CYS A 102 6.85 15.09 12.17
CA CYS A 102 6.34 15.70 10.93
C CYS A 102 5.70 17.07 11.17
N ARG A 103 4.99 17.27 12.29
CA ARG A 103 4.39 18.58 12.63
C ARG A 103 5.45 19.64 12.93
N ILE A 104 6.46 19.29 13.73
CA ILE A 104 7.52 20.23 14.14
C ILE A 104 8.36 20.65 12.93
N ARG A 105 8.70 19.69 12.07
CA ARG A 105 9.53 19.92 10.86
C ARG A 105 8.72 20.40 9.64
N LYS A 106 7.41 20.58 9.75
CA LYS A 106 6.49 20.90 8.64
C LYS A 106 6.59 19.92 7.46
N LEU A 107 6.75 18.63 7.77
CA LEU A 107 6.78 17.54 6.80
C LEU A 107 5.39 16.90 6.65
N THR A 108 5.16 16.27 5.50
CA THR A 108 3.97 15.44 5.28
C THR A 108 4.21 14.05 5.85
N TYR A 109 3.27 13.54 6.65
CA TYR A 109 3.33 12.17 7.16
C TYR A 109 2.86 11.18 6.08
N PHE A 110 3.79 10.67 5.29
CA PHE A 110 3.53 9.77 4.18
C PHE A 110 4.22 8.41 4.33
N SER A 111 3.74 7.44 3.57
CA SER A 111 4.35 6.12 3.41
C SER A 111 4.69 5.88 1.93
N PRO A 112 5.85 5.30 1.61
CA PRO A 112 6.19 4.94 0.24
C PRO A 112 5.28 3.81 -0.27
N ILE A 113 4.91 3.88 -1.54
CA ILE A 113 4.17 2.86 -2.28
C ILE A 113 5.14 2.20 -3.26
N TYR A 114 5.10 0.88 -3.29
CA TYR A 114 5.83 0.03 -4.23
C TYR A 114 4.84 -0.82 -5.04
N MET A 115 5.22 -1.19 -6.27
CA MET A 115 4.44 -2.07 -7.13
C MET A 115 5.36 -2.86 -8.03
N ASP A 116 4.86 -3.99 -8.51
CA ASP A 116 5.56 -4.86 -9.44
C ASP A 116 5.00 -4.65 -10.86
N PHE A 117 5.91 -4.55 -11.81
CA PHE A 117 5.64 -4.30 -13.22
C PHE A 117 6.10 -5.49 -14.05
N ILE A 118 5.31 -5.86 -15.05
CA ILE A 118 5.73 -6.81 -16.09
C ILE A 118 5.60 -6.10 -17.43
N ILE A 119 6.73 -5.92 -18.10
CA ILE A 119 6.83 -5.18 -19.36
C ILE A 119 6.95 -6.20 -20.49
N TYR A 120 5.96 -6.24 -21.38
CA TYR A 120 5.95 -7.05 -22.58
C TYR A 120 6.37 -6.20 -23.78
N ARG A 121 7.31 -6.71 -24.58
CA ARG A 121 7.85 -6.02 -25.76
C ARG A 121 8.12 -6.98 -26.91
N ASP A 122 7.93 -6.50 -28.13
CA ASP A 122 8.21 -7.26 -29.37
C ASP A 122 9.70 -7.49 -29.64
N ASP A 123 10.57 -6.62 -29.13
CA ASP A 123 12.00 -6.65 -29.42
C ASP A 123 12.78 -7.63 -28.54
N ILE A 124 12.09 -8.34 -27.65
CA ILE A 124 12.65 -9.37 -26.78
C ILE A 124 12.14 -10.73 -27.26
N PRO A 125 13.03 -11.73 -27.43
CA PRO A 125 12.60 -13.07 -27.84
C PRO A 125 11.54 -13.63 -26.87
N PRO A 126 10.37 -14.06 -27.39
CA PRO A 126 9.33 -14.61 -26.55
C PRO A 126 9.70 -16.00 -26.02
N GLU A 127 9.20 -16.32 -24.83
CA GLU A 127 9.20 -17.70 -24.33
C GLU A 127 8.23 -18.57 -25.15
N PRO A 128 8.43 -19.91 -25.21
CA PRO A 128 7.56 -20.80 -25.96
C PRO A 128 6.09 -20.66 -25.55
N GLY A 129 5.24 -20.23 -26.49
CA GLY A 129 3.80 -20.02 -26.27
C GLY A 129 3.38 -18.60 -25.93
N GLN A 130 4.29 -17.62 -25.91
CA GLN A 130 3.97 -16.20 -25.77
C GLN A 130 4.21 -15.43 -27.08
N THR A 131 3.46 -14.34 -27.30
CA THR A 131 3.61 -13.48 -28.48
C THR A 131 4.77 -12.48 -28.33
N HIS A 132 5.06 -12.06 -27.09
CA HIS A 132 6.06 -11.03 -26.75
C HIS A 132 7.03 -11.55 -25.69
N GLY A 133 8.27 -11.05 -25.67
CA GLY A 133 9.16 -11.26 -24.53
C GLY A 133 8.78 -10.38 -23.34
N SER A 134 9.06 -10.82 -22.11
CA SER A 134 8.71 -10.13 -20.88
C SER A 134 9.93 -9.78 -20.02
N ILE A 135 9.86 -8.64 -19.33
CA ILE A 135 10.79 -8.23 -18.26
C ILE A 135 9.98 -7.97 -17.00
N GLU A 136 10.37 -8.60 -15.89
CA GLU A 136 9.76 -8.37 -14.59
C GLU A 136 10.59 -7.38 -13.77
N GLU A 137 9.96 -6.31 -13.32
CA GLU A 137 10.53 -5.36 -12.36
C GLU A 137 9.74 -5.41 -11.07
N SER A 138 10.37 -5.91 -10.00
CA SER A 138 9.75 -5.98 -8.68
C SER A 138 10.14 -4.78 -7.81
N SER A 139 9.23 -4.38 -6.91
CA SER A 139 9.49 -3.35 -5.88
C SER A 139 9.80 -1.94 -6.41
N VAL A 140 9.21 -1.54 -7.53
CA VAL A 140 9.41 -0.20 -8.08
C VAL A 140 8.65 0.83 -7.23
N HIS A 141 9.34 1.89 -6.82
CA HIS A 141 8.74 3.00 -6.07
C HIS A 141 7.89 3.87 -7.00
N ILE A 142 6.57 3.93 -6.75
CA ILE A 142 5.65 4.74 -7.55
C ILE A 142 5.49 6.14 -6.96
N GLY A 143 5.53 6.25 -5.63
CA GLY A 143 5.32 7.52 -4.94
C GLY A 143 4.94 7.35 -3.48
N ASN A 144 4.39 8.41 -2.91
CA ASN A 144 4.14 8.52 -1.47
C ASN A 144 2.65 8.74 -1.18
N LEU A 145 2.10 7.98 -0.24
CA LEU A 145 0.71 8.08 0.22
C LEU A 145 0.64 8.76 1.58
N PRO A 146 -0.12 9.86 1.74
CA PRO A 146 -0.38 10.45 3.05
C PRO A 146 -1.11 9.47 3.97
N ILE A 147 -0.58 9.26 5.18
CA ILE A 147 -1.13 8.30 6.14
C ILE A 147 -1.99 8.99 7.20
N MET A 148 -3.18 8.44 7.46
CA MET A 148 -4.04 8.94 8.52
C MET A 148 -3.49 8.56 9.90
N VAL A 149 -3.44 9.51 10.83
CA VAL A 149 -2.98 9.28 12.21
C VAL A 149 -3.91 8.29 12.91
N ARG A 150 -3.35 7.33 13.66
CA ARG A 150 -4.06 6.19 14.30
C ARG A 150 -4.74 5.20 13.35
N SER A 151 -4.55 5.31 12.03
CA SER A 151 -4.94 4.24 11.09
C SER A 151 -4.10 2.98 11.31
N ALA A 152 -4.51 1.86 10.72
CA ALA A 152 -3.81 0.57 10.87
C ALA A 152 -2.34 0.62 10.42
N ARG A 153 -2.00 1.49 9.46
CA ARG A 153 -0.63 1.68 8.95
C ARG A 153 0.18 2.76 9.68
N CYS A 154 -0.44 3.49 10.61
CA CYS A 154 0.24 4.54 11.35
C CYS A 154 1.27 3.93 12.33
N ASN A 155 2.44 4.54 12.48
CA ASN A 155 3.43 4.15 13.48
C ASN A 155 2.91 4.32 14.94
N LEU A 156 1.89 5.15 15.16
CA LEU A 156 1.19 5.28 16.45
C LEU A 156 0.04 4.29 16.64
N HIS A 157 -0.12 3.30 15.76
CA HIS A 157 -1.12 2.25 15.98
C HIS A 157 -0.61 1.27 17.06
N PRO A 158 -1.43 0.77 18.00
CA PRO A 158 -0.97 -0.14 19.06
C PRO A 158 -0.22 -1.38 18.58
N ASN A 159 -0.54 -1.86 17.37
CA ASN A 159 0.17 -2.97 16.73
C ASN A 159 1.56 -2.61 16.19
N ASN A 160 1.89 -1.33 16.10
CA ASN A 160 3.09 -0.79 15.46
C ASN A 160 3.97 0.02 16.45
N ILE A 161 3.48 0.32 17.67
CA ILE A 161 4.15 1.22 18.63
C ILE A 161 5.33 0.57 19.36
N ALA A 162 5.25 -0.70 19.74
CA ALA A 162 6.32 -1.32 20.51
C ALA A 162 7.05 -2.34 19.67
N GLY A 163 8.30 -2.08 19.31
CA GLY A 163 9.14 -3.01 18.55
C GLY A 163 10.08 -2.27 17.60
N SER A 164 11.36 -2.65 17.60
CA SER A 164 12.18 -2.48 16.41
C SER A 164 11.43 -3.10 15.22
N GLN A 165 11.77 -2.67 13.99
CA GLN A 165 11.14 -3.15 12.75
C GLN A 165 11.02 -4.69 12.65
N ASP A 166 11.83 -5.42 13.42
CA ASP A 166 11.89 -6.88 13.51
C ASP A 166 10.87 -7.56 14.46
N SER A 167 10.26 -6.85 15.42
CA SER A 167 9.32 -7.49 16.37
C SER A 167 8.28 -6.54 17.01
N PRO A 168 7.09 -6.34 16.41
CA PRO A 168 6.03 -5.55 17.01
C PRO A 168 5.38 -6.26 18.23
N ARG A 169 5.72 -5.84 19.46
CA ARG A 169 4.91 -6.00 20.67
C ARG A 169 3.61 -5.22 20.53
N LYS A 170 2.48 -5.90 20.76
CA LYS A 170 1.17 -5.27 20.89
C LYS A 170 1.05 -4.70 22.29
N LEU A 171 0.98 -3.37 22.42
CA LEU A 171 0.64 -2.73 23.70
C LEU A 171 -0.88 -2.75 23.86
N SER A 172 -1.38 -3.52 24.81
CA SER A 172 -2.77 -3.41 25.26
C SER A 172 -2.86 -2.32 26.35
N PRO A 173 -3.75 -1.32 26.21
CA PRO A 173 -3.91 -0.24 27.18
C PRO A 173 -4.26 -0.68 28.61
N ASN A 174 -4.71 -1.92 28.79
CA ASN A 174 -5.20 -2.42 30.08
C ASN A 174 -4.28 -3.51 30.68
N THR A 175 -3.10 -3.72 30.11
CA THR A 175 -2.17 -4.78 30.56
C THR A 175 -0.78 -4.24 30.89
N SER A 176 -0.59 -2.92 30.88
CA SER A 176 0.68 -2.35 31.34
C SER A 176 0.74 -2.43 32.86
N PRO A 177 1.78 -3.03 33.45
CA PRO A 177 2.00 -2.96 34.90
C PRO A 177 2.23 -1.51 35.36
N ASP A 178 2.66 -0.61 34.48
CA ASP A 178 2.88 0.81 34.79
C ASP A 178 1.56 1.60 34.94
N ASP A 179 0.43 1.07 34.44
CA ASP A 179 -0.91 1.65 34.63
C ASP A 179 -1.60 1.10 35.90
N ALA A 180 -0.90 0.26 36.70
CA ALA A 180 -1.42 -0.35 37.92
C ALA A 180 -1.01 0.37 39.22
N GLU A 181 -0.18 1.42 39.13
CA GLU A 181 0.18 2.30 40.26
C GLU A 181 -0.68 3.58 40.32
#